data_AF-A0A966G392-F1
#
_entry.id   AF-A0A966G392-F1
#
_cell.length_a   1.000
_cell.length_b   1.000
_cell.length_c   1.000
_cell.angle_alpha   90.00
_cell.angle_beta   90.00
_cell.angle_gamma   90.00
#
_symmetry.space_group_name_H-M   'P 1'
#
loop_
_entity.id
_entity.type
_entity.pdbx_description
1 polymer ?
#
loop_
_entity_poly.entity_id
_entity_poly.type
_entity_poly.pdbx_seq_one_letter_code
_entity_poly.pdbx_strand_id
1 'polypeptide(L)' 'AKYFYNKPYFWTGAYFLASCGGVTIEQLKKYVENQNSPKVETLPR' A
#
# COMPACT_ATOMS: atom_id res chain seq x y z
N ALA A 1 -1.62 37.89 6.66
CA ALA A 1 -1.40 36.62 5.95
C ALA A 1 -0.01 36.64 5.31
N LYS A 2 0.74 35.55 5.38
CA LYS A 2 2.10 35.47 4.80
C LYS A 2 2.00 35.15 3.31
N TYR A 3 2.55 36.01 2.46
CA TYR A 3 2.57 35.84 1.00
C TYR A 3 3.94 35.30 0.56
N PHE A 4 3.93 34.38 -0.40
CA PHE A 4 5.13 33.81 -1.03
C PHE A 4 5.11 34.20 -2.50
N TYR A 5 6.08 35.00 -2.96
CA TYR A 5 6.18 35.42 -4.36
C TYR A 5 4.84 35.98 -4.93
N ASN A 6 4.21 36.87 -4.18
CA ASN A 6 2.91 37.47 -4.51
C ASN A 6 1.74 36.46 -4.64
N LYS A 7 1.87 35.28 -4.03
CA LYS A 7 0.82 34.26 -3.94
C LYS A 7 0.51 33.93 -2.48
N PRO A 8 -0.74 33.59 -2.15
CA PRO A 8 -1.14 33.26 -0.78
C PRO A 8 -0.81 31.80 -0.38
N TYR A 9 -0.14 31.04 -1.25
CA TYR A 9 0.22 29.63 -1.03
C TYR A 9 1.66 29.39 -1.47
N PHE A 10 2.36 28.51 -0.74
CA PHE A 10 3.76 28.18 -0.99
C PHE A 10 3.91 27.01 -1.96
N TRP A 11 3.12 25.96 -1.78
CA TRP A 11 3.15 24.76 -2.62
C TRP A 11 2.04 24.79 -3.67
N THR A 12 2.31 24.20 -4.84
CA THR A 12 1.27 23.89 -5.82
C THR A 12 0.41 22.75 -5.31
N GLY A 13 -0.88 22.70 -5.69
CA GLY A 13 -1.76 21.60 -5.30
C GLY A 13 -1.42 20.24 -5.94
N ALA A 14 -0.48 20.20 -6.89
CA ALA A 14 0.00 18.97 -7.48
C ALA A 14 0.92 18.21 -6.50
N TYR A 15 0.73 16.90 -6.41
CA TYR A 15 1.55 16.02 -5.59
C TYR A 15 1.90 14.74 -6.36
N PHE A 16 3.09 14.21 -6.09
CA PHE A 16 3.53 12.91 -6.59
C PHE A 16 3.66 11.96 -5.40
N LEU A 17 3.01 10.80 -5.49
CA LEU A 17 3.02 9.77 -4.47
C LEU A 17 3.36 8.43 -5.13
N ALA A 18 4.43 7.79 -4.66
CA ALA A 18 4.83 6.47 -5.12
C ALA A 18 5.12 5.58 -3.91
N SER A 19 4.73 4.31 -4.00
CA SER A 19 5.10 3.31 -3.01
C SER A 19 6.52 2.82 -3.29
N CYS A 20 7.40 2.91 -2.28
CA CYS A 20 8.73 2.32 -2.32
C CYS A 20 8.70 1.02 -1.51
N GLY A 21 8.22 -0.05 -2.12
CA GLY A 21 8.13 -1.37 -1.50
C GLY A 21 8.79 -2.43 -2.38
N GLY A 22 10.02 -2.81 -2.06
CA GLY A 22 10.67 -3.96 -2.67
C GLY A 22 10.22 -5.23 -1.97
N VAL A 23 9.31 -5.99 -2.58
CA VAL A 23 8.98 -7.34 -2.11
C VAL A 23 9.68 -8.33 -3.03
N THR A 24 10.49 -9.23 -2.45
CA THR A 24 11.13 -10.29 -3.24
C THR A 24 10.17 -11.45 -3.48
N ILE A 25 10.44 -12.27 -4.49
CA ILE A 25 9.64 -13.47 -4.80
C ILE A 25 9.65 -14.45 -3.61
N GLU A 26 10.76 -14.52 -2.87
CA GLU A 26 10.89 -15.37 -1.67
C GLU A 26 9.96 -14.90 -0.54
N GLN A 27 9.83 -13.58 -0.36
CA GLN A 27 8.93 -13.00 0.64
C GLN A 27 7.46 -13.31 0.30
N LEU A 28 7.09 -13.23 -0.99
CA LEU A 28 5.75 -13.58 -1.47
C LEU A 28 5.45 -15.07 -1.29
N LYS A 29 6.41 -15.93 -1.61
CA LYS A 29 6.24 -17.38 -1.47
C LYS A 29 5.98 -17.78 -0.03
N LYS A 30 6.79 -17.26 0.91
CA LYS A 30 6.59 -17.47 2.35
C LYS A 30 5.25 -16.92 2.84
N TYR A 31 4.79 -15.79 2.30
CA TYR A 31 3.49 -15.23 2.66
C TYR A 31 2.34 -16.16 2.26
N VAL A 32 2.37 -16.72 1.04
CA VAL A 32 1.34 -17.63 0.51
C VAL A 32 1.33 -18.96 1.23
N GLU A 33 2.51 -19.55 1.49
CA GLU A 33 2.63 -20.84 2.20
C GLU A 33 2.11 -20.78 3.64
N ASN A 34 2.26 -19.63 4.30
CA ASN A 34 1.77 -19.40 5.66
C ASN A 34 0.29 -18.97 5.73
N GLN A 35 -0.41 -18.85 4.59
CA GLN A 35 -1.85 -18.63 4.62
C GLN A 35 -2.55 -19.92 5.05
N ASN A 36 -3.34 -19.83 6.13
CA ASN A 36 -4.22 -20.94 6.51
C ASN A 36 -5.15 -21.26 5.33
N SER A 37 -4.98 -22.44 4.74
CA SER A 37 -5.91 -22.91 3.73
C SER A 37 -7.30 -23.03 4.36
N PRO A 38 -8.38 -22.57 3.69
CA PRO A 38 -9.71 -22.76 4.21
C PRO A 38 -9.90 -24.26 4.46
N LYS A 39 -10.12 -24.63 5.72
CA LYS A 39 -10.47 -26.01 6.05
C LYS A 39 -11.77 -26.27 5.29
N VAL A 40 -11.77 -27.30 4.44
CA VAL A 40 -13.00 -27.84 3.90
C VAL A 40 -13.77 -28.33 5.10
N GLU A 41 -14.64 -27.48 5.64
CA GLU A 41 -15.57 -27.85 6.67
C GLU A 41 -16.52 -28.82 5.97
N THR A 42 -16.28 -30.12 6.16
CA THR A 42 -17.16 -31.17 5.70
C THR A 42 -18.44 -31.07 6.52
N LEU A 43 -19.28 -30.10 6.20
CA LEU A 43 -20.64 -30.04 6.68
C LEU A 43 -21.36 -31.25 6.04
N PRO A 44 -21.86 -32.22 6.83
CA PRO A 44 -22.74 -33.22 6.29
C PRO A 44 -23.97 -32.49 5.73
N ARG A 45 -24.25 -32.74 4.44
CA ARG A 45 -25.46 -32.26 3.77
C ARG A 45 -26.72 -32.74 4.48
#